data_AF-A0A1Q3C941-F1
#
_entry.id   AF-A0A1Q3C941-F1
#
_cell.length_a   1.000
_cell.length_b   1.000
_cell.length_c   1.000
_cell.angle_alpha   90.00
_cell.angle_beta   90.00
_cell.angle_gamma   90.00
#
_symmetry.space_group_name_H-M   'P 1'
#
loop_
_entity.id
_entity.type
_entity.pdbx_description
1 polymer ?
#
loop_
_entity_poly.entity_id
_entity_poly.type
_entity_poly.pdbx_seq_one_letter_code
_entity_poly.pdbx_strand_id
1 'polypeptide(L)'
;SSLSLSRIAAGEGLPLPPLDLTEDNIRLVLADARTELAQLFDTSVNITGVAELAELDGPFVKISLKGRFWHKRSTVVARVGNYLKQRIPEILEVDIEDENQLDDSPDNF
;
A
#
# COMPACT_ATOMS: atom_id res chain seq x y z
N SER A 1 3.52 6.52 33.40
CA SER A 1 3.35 7.32 32.17
C SER A 1 4.19 6.72 31.06
N SER A 2 3.55 6.52 29.89
CA SER A 2 4.06 6.06 28.58
C SER A 2 4.96 4.82 28.53
N LEU A 3 4.36 3.72 28.08
CA LEU A 3 5.03 2.50 27.65
C LEU A 3 5.53 2.68 26.19
N SER A 4 6.84 2.73 26.06
CA SER A 4 7.70 2.07 25.06
C SER A 4 7.30 2.12 23.57
N LEU A 5 7.98 3.00 22.83
CA LEU A 5 8.26 2.78 21.40
C LEU A 5 9.33 1.68 21.27
N SER A 6 8.91 0.46 20.95
CA SER A 6 9.82 -0.62 20.56
C SER A 6 9.92 -0.66 19.04
N ARG A 7 10.93 0.01 18.49
CA ARG A 7 11.37 -0.25 17.11
C ARG A 7 12.10 -1.59 17.10
N ILE A 8 11.50 -2.60 16.47
CA ILE A 8 12.16 -3.89 16.25
C ILE A 8 12.46 -4.02 14.75
N ALA A 9 13.75 -4.13 14.47
CA ALA A 9 14.29 -4.45 13.16
C ALA A 9 14.04 -5.93 12.82
N ALA A 10 13.78 -6.17 11.53
CA ALA A 10 13.39 -7.43 10.94
C ALA A 10 14.41 -8.57 11.14
N GLY A 11 13.88 -9.77 11.39
CA GLY A 11 14.60 -11.04 11.37
C GLY A 11 13.60 -12.21 11.46
N GLU A 12 13.57 -13.02 10.40
CA GLU A 12 12.91 -14.34 10.26
C GLU A 12 11.45 -14.52 10.75
N GLY A 13 10.52 -14.58 9.78
CA GLY A 13 9.41 -15.54 9.77
C GLY A 13 8.23 -15.37 10.73
N LEU A 14 8.26 -14.41 11.65
CA LEU A 14 7.13 -14.13 12.54
C LEU A 14 6.21 -13.07 11.93
N PRO A 15 4.86 -13.24 11.98
CA PRO A 15 3.94 -12.22 11.52
C PRO A 15 4.20 -10.94 12.30
N LEU A 16 4.53 -9.88 11.57
CA LEU A 16 4.81 -8.56 12.14
C LEU A 16 3.60 -8.10 12.96
N PRO A 17 3.81 -7.45 14.13
CA PRO A 17 2.70 -7.00 14.97
C PRO A 17 1.79 -6.04 14.19
N PRO A 18 0.47 -6.05 14.45
CA PRO A 18 -0.45 -5.10 13.84
C PRO A 18 -0.08 -3.67 14.25
N LEU A 19 -0.29 -2.74 13.33
CA LEU A 19 -0.05 -1.32 13.50
C LEU A 19 -1.37 -0.59 13.72
N ASP A 20 -1.31 0.52 14.47
CA ASP A 20 -2.44 1.41 14.66
C ASP A 20 -2.82 2.15 13.37
N LEU A 21 -4.10 2.48 13.21
CA LEU A 21 -4.60 3.22 12.06
C LEU A 21 -4.21 4.69 12.14
N THR A 22 -3.06 5.02 11.55
CA THR A 22 -2.56 6.40 11.43
C THR A 22 -1.98 6.61 10.04
N GLU A 23 -1.97 7.86 9.56
CA GLU A 23 -1.40 8.20 8.25
C GLU A 23 0.07 7.78 8.13
N ASP A 24 0.88 7.98 9.17
CA ASP A 24 2.29 7.58 9.20
C ASP A 24 2.46 6.07 9.07
N ASN A 25 1.66 5.28 9.80
CA ASN A 25 1.71 3.82 9.69
C ASN A 25 1.24 3.35 8.30
N ILE A 26 0.22 3.98 7.71
CA ILE A 26 -0.22 3.65 6.35
C ILE A 26 0.89 3.94 5.34
N ARG A 27 1.53 5.12 5.41
CA ARG A 27 2.67 5.48 4.54
C ARG A 27 3.82 4.49 4.69
N LEU A 28 4.11 4.06 5.92
CA LEU A 28 5.12 3.04 6.21
C LEU A 28 4.74 1.70 5.57
N VAL A 29 3.50 1.24 5.74
CA VAL A 29 3.03 -0.02 5.16
C VAL A 29 3.00 0.04 3.64
N LEU A 30 2.67 1.18 3.03
CA LEU A 30 2.76 1.37 1.57
C LEU A 30 4.20 1.35 1.07
N ALA A 31 5.17 1.86 1.84
CA ALA A 31 6.59 1.73 1.52
C ALA A 31 7.07 0.27 1.61
N ASP A 32 6.61 -0.44 2.64
CA ASP A 32 6.92 -1.86 2.85
C ASP A 32 6.28 -2.75 1.76
N ALA A 33 5.02 -2.47 1.39
CA ALA A 33 4.30 -3.14 0.31
C ALA A 33 5.04 -3.07 -1.03
N ARG A 34 5.76 -1.97 -1.31
CA ARG A 34 6.58 -1.86 -2.53
C ARG A 34 7.73 -2.85 -2.55
N THR A 35 8.24 -3.22 -1.38
CA THR A 35 9.33 -4.21 -1.22
C THR A 35 8.76 -5.63 -1.17
N GLU A 36 7.76 -5.87 -0.33
CA GLU A 36 7.15 -7.19 -0.14
C GLU A 36 6.37 -7.67 -1.37
N LEU A 37 5.75 -6.73 -2.09
CA LEU A 37 5.05 -6.99 -3.34
C LEU A 37 5.89 -6.55 -4.55
N ALA A 38 7.23 -6.64 -4.47
CA ALA A 38 8.14 -6.21 -5.54
C ALA A 38 7.74 -6.73 -6.94
N GLN A 39 7.17 -7.94 -7.02
CA GLN A 39 6.59 -8.50 -8.26
C GLN A 39 5.51 -7.62 -8.94
N LEU A 40 4.79 -6.80 -8.19
CA LEU A 40 3.80 -5.83 -8.70
C LEU A 40 4.46 -4.53 -9.19
N PHE A 41 5.61 -4.19 -8.61
CA PHE A 41 6.34 -2.95 -8.80
C PHE A 41 7.68 -3.17 -9.52
N ASP A 42 7.84 -4.32 -10.18
CA ASP A 42 9.13 -4.81 -10.70
C ASP A 42 9.84 -3.74 -11.51
N THR A 43 11.04 -3.35 -11.10
CA THR A 43 11.76 -2.18 -11.63
C THR A 43 12.46 -2.45 -12.97
N SER A 44 12.04 -3.49 -13.68
CA SER A 44 12.40 -3.69 -15.09
C SER A 44 12.13 -2.42 -15.90
N VAL A 45 12.91 -2.25 -16.98
CA VAL A 45 12.96 -1.02 -17.77
C VAL A 45 11.53 -0.54 -18.10
N ASN A 46 11.19 0.68 -17.69
CA ASN A 46 9.91 1.37 -17.92
C ASN A 46 8.72 1.02 -16.99
N ILE A 47 8.95 0.35 -15.86
CA ILE A 47 7.95 0.22 -14.78
C ILE A 47 8.29 1.21 -13.67
N THR A 48 7.38 2.15 -13.45
CA THR A 48 7.53 3.28 -12.51
C THR A 48 6.37 3.39 -11.54
N GLY A 49 5.56 2.33 -11.45
CA GLY A 49 4.37 2.24 -10.63
C GLY A 49 4.66 2.58 -9.17
N VAL A 50 3.85 3.45 -8.56
CA VAL A 50 3.89 3.74 -7.12
C VAL A 50 2.48 3.82 -6.56
N ALA A 51 2.31 3.34 -5.33
CA ALA A 51 1.09 3.50 -4.55
C ALA A 51 1.35 4.46 -3.39
N GLU A 52 0.54 5.50 -3.27
CA GLU A 52 0.65 6.51 -2.22
C GLU A 52 -0.69 6.70 -1.50
N LEU A 53 -0.63 7.15 -0.24
CA LEU A 53 -1.83 7.53 0.51
C LEU A 53 -2.39 8.82 -0.10
N ALA A 54 -3.67 8.78 -0.47
CA ALA A 54 -4.41 9.95 -0.94
C ALA A 54 -5.27 10.54 0.17
N GLU A 55 -6.06 9.70 0.85
CA GLU A 55 -7.00 10.14 1.89
C GLU A 55 -7.16 9.06 2.96
N LEU A 56 -7.34 9.50 4.21
CA LEU A 56 -7.72 8.67 5.34
C LEU A 56 -8.98 9.28 5.98
N ASP A 57 -10.11 8.59 5.86
CA ASP A 57 -11.39 9.00 6.44
C ASP A 57 -11.93 7.90 7.36
N GLY A 58 -11.72 8.06 8.67
CA GLY A 58 -12.02 7.01 9.64
C GLY A 58 -11.35 5.67 9.26
N PRO A 59 -12.09 4.55 9.17
CA PRO A 59 -11.56 3.25 8.78
C PRO A 59 -11.40 3.04 7.26
N PHE A 60 -11.65 4.07 6.45
CA PHE A 60 -11.59 4.02 4.99
C PHE A 60 -10.30 4.70 4.49
N VAL A 61 -9.56 4.00 3.62
CA VAL A 61 -8.30 4.50 3.06
C VAL A 61 -8.43 4.62 1.55
N LYS A 62 -8.08 5.78 0.99
CA LYS A 62 -7.90 5.93 -0.45
C LYS A 62 -6.43 5.99 -0.79
N ILE A 63 -6.05 5.23 -1.81
CA ILE A 63 -4.70 5.25 -2.37
C ILE A 63 -4.71 5.84 -3.78
N SER A 64 -3.62 6.48 -4.18
CA SER A 64 -3.38 6.92 -5.55
C SER A 64 -2.32 6.01 -6.19
N LEU A 65 -2.57 5.60 -7.43
CA LEU A 65 -1.64 4.82 -8.24
C LEU A 65 -1.04 5.68 -9.36
N LYS A 66 0.26 5.93 -9.30
CA LYS A 66 0.99 6.70 -10.33
C LYS A 66 1.97 5.82 -11.10
N GLY A 67 2.35 6.25 -12.31
CA GLY A 67 3.33 5.56 -13.14
C GLY A 67 2.78 4.30 -13.83
N ARG A 68 3.69 3.49 -14.38
CA ARG A 68 3.35 2.28 -15.14
C ARG A 68 3.44 1.03 -14.28
N PHE A 69 2.41 0.20 -14.35
CA PHE A 69 2.36 -1.13 -13.75
C PHE A 69 2.34 -2.19 -14.84
N TRP A 70 3.02 -3.31 -14.60
CA TRP A 70 2.94 -4.48 -15.48
C TRP A 70 1.62 -5.24 -15.29
N HIS A 71 1.09 -5.20 -14.08
CA HIS A 71 -0.19 -5.80 -13.71
C HIS A 71 -1.33 -4.80 -13.88
N LYS A 72 -2.54 -5.34 -14.09
CA LYS A 72 -3.77 -4.54 -14.03
C LYS A 72 -3.83 -3.73 -12.74
N ARG A 73 -4.15 -2.44 -12.83
CA ARG A 73 -4.21 -1.54 -11.66
C ARG A 73 -5.19 -2.02 -10.60
N SER A 74 -6.30 -2.63 -10.99
CA SER A 74 -7.23 -3.29 -10.04
C SER A 74 -6.57 -4.42 -9.23
N THR A 75 -5.65 -5.17 -9.82
CA THR A 75 -4.87 -6.21 -9.11
C THR A 75 -3.88 -5.58 -8.14
N VAL A 76 -3.25 -4.47 -8.53
CA VAL A 76 -2.35 -3.71 -7.65
C VAL A 76 -3.12 -3.19 -6.44
N VAL A 77 -4.27 -2.52 -6.64
CA VAL A 77 -5.13 -2.05 -5.54
C VAL A 77 -5.55 -3.20 -4.63
N ALA A 78 -6.04 -4.32 -5.19
CA ALA A 78 -6.48 -5.45 -4.38
C ALA A 78 -5.34 -6.04 -3.52
N ARG A 79 -4.13 -6.15 -4.08
CA ARG A 79 -2.96 -6.69 -3.36
C ARG A 79 -2.44 -5.74 -2.29
N VAL A 80 -2.31 -4.46 -2.63
CA VAL A 80 -1.89 -3.41 -1.68
C VAL A 80 -2.92 -3.25 -0.57
N GLY A 81 -4.21 -3.23 -0.90
CA GLY A 81 -5.30 -3.15 0.07
C GLY A 81 -5.37 -4.35 1.01
N ASN A 82 -5.11 -5.56 0.49
CA ASN A 82 -4.99 -6.75 1.34
C ASN A 82 -3.78 -6.66 2.27
N TYR A 83 -2.64 -6.17 1.77
CA TYR A 83 -1.45 -5.99 2.60
C TYR A 83 -1.67 -4.96 3.71
N LEU A 84 -2.32 -3.83 3.39
CA LEU A 84 -2.72 -2.81 4.36
C LEU A 84 -3.60 -3.40 5.45
N LYS A 85 -4.65 -4.15 5.10
CA LYS A 85 -5.55 -4.79 6.08
C LYS A 85 -4.86 -5.86 6.94
N GLN A 86 -3.84 -6.54 6.41
CA GLN A 86 -3.05 -7.50 7.18
C GLN A 86 -2.16 -6.81 8.22
N ARG A 87 -1.59 -5.65 7.88
CA ARG A 87 -0.71 -4.89 8.78
C ARG A 87 -1.49 -3.97 9.73
N ILE A 88 -2.65 -3.46 9.31
CA ILE A 88 -3.52 -2.54 10.03
C ILE A 88 -4.96 -3.09 9.95
N PRO A 89 -5.34 -4.00 10.87
CA PRO A 89 -6.64 -4.68 10.82
C PRO A 89 -7.85 -3.78 11.09
N GLU A 90 -7.62 -2.55 11.55
CA GLU A 90 -8.66 -1.54 11.76
C GLU A 90 -9.17 -0.93 10.44
N ILE A 91 -8.42 -1.09 9.34
CA ILE A 91 -8.87 -0.71 7.99
C ILE A 91 -10.01 -1.62 7.56
N LEU A 92 -11.17 -1.04 7.27
CA LEU A 92 -12.32 -1.78 6.74
C LEU A 92 -12.25 -1.89 5.22
N GLU A 93 -11.90 -0.79 4.55
CA GLU A 93 -11.91 -0.69 3.10
C GLU A 93 -10.73 0.13 2.58
N VAL A 94 -10.20 -0.30 1.43
CA VAL A 94 -9.17 0.41 0.69
C VAL A 94 -9.68 0.59 -0.73
N ASP A 95 -9.79 1.84 -1.17
CA ASP A 95 -10.27 2.19 -2.50
C ASP A 95 -9.25 3.07 -3.25
N ILE A 96 -9.52 3.34 -4.53
CA ILE A 96 -8.69 4.22 -5.34
C ILE A 96 -9.19 5.66 -5.19
N GLU A 97 -8.28 6.63 -5.17
CA GLU A 97 -8.64 8.06 -5.10
C GLU A 97 -9.56 8.48 -6.25
N ASP A 98 -9.26 7.99 -7.45
CA ASP A 98 -10.04 8.28 -8.66
C ASP A 98 -10.15 7.01 -9.51
N GLU A 99 -11.38 6.66 -9.90
CA GLU A 99 -11.67 5.44 -10.65
C GLU A 99 -10.97 5.39 -12.02
N ASN A 100 -10.66 6.55 -12.64
CA ASN A 100 -9.93 6.59 -13.90
C ASN A 100 -8.48 6.09 -13.73
N GLN A 101 -7.94 6.09 -12.52
CA GLN A 101 -6.63 5.49 -12.23
C GLN A 101 -6.64 3.96 -12.32
N LEU A 102 -7.81 3.32 -12.51
CA LEU A 102 -7.92 1.89 -12.80
C LEU A 102 -7.86 1.58 -14.30
N ASP A 103 -7.88 2.61 -15.15
CA ASP A 103 -7.77 2.43 -16.59
C ASP A 103 -6.32 2.12 -16.99
N ASP A 104 -6.12 0.98 -17.65
CA ASP A 104 -4.81 0.49 -18.07
C ASP A 104 -4.44 0.95 -19.51
N SER A 105 -5.16 1.94 -20.08
CA SER A 105 -4.88 2.43 -21.44
C SER A 105 -3.63 3.32 -21.47
N PRO A 106 -2.87 3.33 -22.59
CA PRO A 106 -1.63 4.08 -22.73
C PRO A 106 -1.73 5.58 -22.40
N ASP A 107 -2.91 6.19 -22.59
CA ASP A 107 -3.20 7.60 -22.30
C ASP A 107 -3.23 7.95 -20.79
N ASN A 108 -3.28 6.95 -19.90
CA ASN A 108 -3.30 7.10 -18.45
C ASN A 108 -1.95 6.83 -17.77
N PHE A 109 -0.83 6.92 -18.52
CA PHE A 109 0.55 6.73 -18.02
C PHE A 109 1.54 7.84 -18.38
#